data_AF-A0A1Q7TKC5-F1
#
_entry.id   AF-A0A1Q7TKC5-F1
#
_cell.length_a   1.000
_cell.length_b   1.000
_cell.length_c   1.000
_cell.angle_alpha   90.00
_cell.angle_beta   90.00
_cell.angle_gamma   90.00
#
_symmetry.space_group_name_H-M   'P 1'
#
loop_
_entity.id
_entity.type
_entity.pdbx_description
1 polymer ?
#
loop_
_entity_poly.entity_id
_entity_poly.type
_entity_poly.pdbx_seq_one_letter_code
_entity_poly.pdbx_strand_id
1 'polypeptide(L)'
;MYQDEVKAPPEPPATRPVVISDAEIDLALQLIKTLATEFDPSKFRDRYRDALMALIEAKVEGKELPSITKVETKPTQDLMAALKASLEAAKAS
;
A
#
# COMPACT_ATOMS: atom_id res chain seq x y z
N MET A 1 22.78 25.31 -1.98
CA MET A 1 21.51 26.04 -2.14
C MET A 1 20.45 24.97 -2.40
N TYR A 2 19.75 24.58 -1.34
CA TYR A 2 18.72 23.51 -1.24
C TYR A 2 18.25 23.32 0.23
N GLN A 3 18.64 24.22 1.15
CA GLN A 3 18.31 24.10 2.58
C GLN A 3 16.80 24.26 2.82
N ASP A 4 16.17 24.99 1.91
CA ASP A 4 14.77 25.37 1.87
C ASP A 4 13.86 24.23 1.36
N GLU A 5 14.42 23.19 0.72
CA GLU A 5 13.69 21.96 0.36
C GLU A 5 13.65 20.94 1.50
N VAL A 6 14.57 21.04 2.47
CA VAL A 6 14.61 20.18 3.65
C VAL A 6 13.52 20.62 4.63
N LYS A 7 12.38 19.95 4.59
CA LYS A 7 11.33 20.12 5.59
C LYS A 7 11.69 19.33 6.84
N ALA A 8 11.62 19.98 8.01
CA ALA A 8 11.71 19.26 9.28
C ALA A 8 10.60 18.20 9.35
N PRO A 9 10.88 17.01 9.90
CA PRO A 9 9.84 16.01 10.10
C PRO A 9 8.75 16.59 11.01
N PRO A 10 7.46 16.25 10.76
CA PRO A 10 6.40 16.63 11.67
C PRO A 10 6.69 16.05 13.07
N GLU A 11 6.24 16.75 14.11
CA GLU A 11 6.30 16.19 15.46
C GLU A 11 5.55 14.85 15.48
N PRO A 12 6.18 13.77 15.97
CA PRO A 12 5.48 12.50 16.08
C PRO A 12 4.30 12.67 17.04
N PRO A 13 3.16 12.01 16.79
CA PRO A 13 2.06 12.01 17.76
C PRO A 13 2.56 11.51 19.11
N ALA A 14 1.98 12.01 20.20
CA ALA A 14 2.30 11.55 21.55
C ALA A 14 1.97 10.06 21.69
N THR A 15 2.98 9.21 21.51
CA THR A 15 2.88 7.75 21.67
C THR A 15 3.34 7.34 23.05
N ARG A 16 2.69 6.35 23.64
CA ARG A 16 3.23 5.67 24.82
C ARG A 16 4.53 4.97 24.42
N PRO A 17 5.53 4.87 25.32
CA PRO A 17 6.68 4.01 25.07
C PRO A 17 6.19 2.57 24.90
N VAL A 18 6.47 1.98 23.73
CA VAL A 18 6.17 0.58 23.41
C VAL A 18 7.47 -0.19 23.49
N VAL A 19 7.50 -1.24 24.33
CA VAL A 19 8.59 -2.21 24.34
C VAL A 19 8.21 -3.31 23.36
N ILE A 20 9.03 -3.51 22.34
CA ILE A 20 8.86 -4.58 21.34
C ILE A 20 9.77 -5.74 21.76
N SER A 21 9.22 -6.95 21.77
CA SER A 21 9.97 -8.16 22.10
C SER A 21 10.76 -8.69 20.90
N ASP A 22 11.85 -9.41 21.18
CA ASP A 22 12.66 -10.05 20.13
C ASP A 22 11.83 -11.03 19.28
N ALA A 23 10.88 -11.74 19.89
CA ALA A 23 9.98 -12.66 19.20
C ALA A 23 9.06 -11.95 18.18
N GLU A 24 8.60 -10.73 18.49
CA GLU A 24 7.81 -9.92 17.57
C GLU A 24 8.65 -9.40 16.40
N ILE A 25 9.91 -9.04 16.64
CA ILE A 25 10.86 -8.63 15.61
C ILE A 25 11.15 -9.80 14.66
N ASP A 26 11.44 -10.99 15.20
CA ASP A 26 11.72 -12.18 14.41
C ASP A 26 10.54 -12.57 13.52
N LEU A 27 9.31 -12.49 14.06
CA LEU A 27 8.09 -12.74 13.30
C LEU A 27 7.93 -11.73 12.15
N ALA A 28 8.15 -10.44 12.41
CA ALA A 28 8.08 -9.39 11.39
C ALA A 28 9.12 -9.59 10.29
N LEU A 29 10.35 -9.96 10.64
CA LEU A 29 11.42 -10.25 9.68
C LEU A 29 11.10 -11.46 8.80
N GLN A 30 10.52 -12.51 9.36
CA GLN A 30 10.05 -13.65 8.58
C GLN A 30 8.98 -13.22 7.58
N LEU A 31 7.98 -12.46 8.01
CA LEU A 31 6.92 -11.96 7.13
C LEU A 31 7.47 -11.11 5.98
N ILE A 32 8.40 -10.20 6.27
CA ILE A 32 9.04 -9.36 5.24
C ILE A 32 9.75 -10.25 4.22
N LYS A 33 10.47 -11.28 4.66
CA LYS A 33 11.18 -12.21 3.74
C LYS A 33 10.21 -12.96 2.83
N THR A 34 9.04 -13.37 3.34
CA THR A 34 8.04 -14.09 2.53
C THR A 34 7.36 -13.18 1.51
N LEU A 35 7.21 -11.88 1.82
CA LEU A 35 6.57 -10.89 0.94
C LEU A 35 7.56 -10.14 0.05
N ALA A 36 8.86 -10.22 0.35
CA ALA A 36 9.90 -9.56 -0.41
C ALA A 36 9.95 -10.14 -1.82
N THR A 37 9.97 -9.25 -2.81
CA THR A 37 10.10 -9.58 -4.21
C THR A 37 11.02 -8.58 -4.89
N GLU A 38 11.53 -8.93 -6.07
CA GLU A 38 12.31 -7.99 -6.87
C GLU A 38 11.43 -6.82 -7.32
N PHE A 39 11.95 -5.61 -7.15
CA PHE A 39 11.26 -4.40 -7.58
C PHE A 39 11.36 -4.26 -9.11
N ASP A 40 10.21 -4.38 -9.77
CA ASP A 40 10.06 -4.15 -11.20
C ASP A 40 9.17 -2.92 -11.43
N PRO A 41 9.75 -1.76 -11.83
CA PRO A 41 9.00 -0.54 -12.09
C PRO A 41 7.92 -0.70 -13.16
N SER A 42 8.10 -1.62 -14.12
CA SER A 42 7.17 -1.80 -15.24
C SER A 42 5.81 -2.38 -14.82
N LYS A 43 5.73 -3.00 -13.64
CA LYS A 43 4.48 -3.51 -13.04
C LYS A 43 3.57 -2.40 -12.53
N PHE A 44 4.09 -1.19 -12.35
CA PHE A 44 3.32 -0.06 -11.85
C PHE A 44 2.83 0.81 -13.01
N ARG A 45 1.56 1.20 -12.96
CA ARG A 45 0.93 2.05 -13.97
C ARG A 45 0.44 3.35 -13.34
N ASP A 46 0.59 4.42 -14.09
CA ASP A 46 0.01 5.72 -13.75
C ASP A 46 -1.50 5.67 -13.97
N ARG A 47 -2.22 5.30 -12.91
CA ARG A 47 -3.69 5.21 -12.91
C ARG A 47 -4.35 6.54 -13.25
N TYR A 48 -3.71 7.66 -12.92
CA TYR A 48 -4.23 8.99 -13.23
C TYR A 48 -4.15 9.25 -14.74
N ARG A 49 -2.97 9.01 -15.33
CA ARG A 49 -2.76 9.15 -16.78
C ARG A 49 -3.70 8.21 -17.55
N ASP A 50 -3.82 6.95 -17.15
CA ASP A 50 -4.72 5.98 -17.78
C ASP A 50 -6.17 6.46 -17.73
N ALA A 51 -6.64 6.94 -16.57
CA ALA A 51 -7.99 7.48 -16.42
C ALA A 51 -8.23 8.76 -17.24
N LEU A 52 -7.23 9.65 -17.32
CA LEU A 52 -7.31 10.87 -18.10
C LEU A 52 -7.42 10.56 -19.59
N MET A 53 -6.63 9.62 -20.10
CA MET A 53 -6.70 9.19 -21.50
C MET A 53 -8.06 8.58 -21.84
N ALA A 54 -8.60 7.73 -20.97
CA ALA A 54 -9.94 7.17 -21.14
C ALA A 54 -11.03 8.25 -21.20
N LEU A 55 -10.90 9.31 -20.39
CA LEU A 55 -11.83 10.44 -20.40
C LEU A 55 -11.71 11.26 -21.69
N ILE A 56 -10.50 11.49 -22.18
CA ILE A 56 -10.25 12.20 -23.44
C ILE A 56 -10.88 11.43 -24.61
N GLU A 57 -10.64 10.12 -24.68
CA GLU A 57 -11.19 9.26 -25.74
C GLU A 57 -12.72 9.23 -25.73
N ALA A 58 -13.34 9.05 -24.55
CA ALA A 58 -14.79 9.11 -24.40
C ALA A 58 -15.38 10.45 -24.88
N LYS A 59 -14.70 11.57 -24.60
CA LYS A 59 -15.11 12.90 -25.08
C LYS A 59 -14.98 13.05 -26.60
N VAL A 60 -13.90 12.53 -27.19
CA VAL A 60 -13.68 12.59 -28.65
C VAL A 60 -14.75 11.75 -29.38
N GLU A 61 -15.11 10.60 -28.83
CA GLU A 61 -16.09 9.69 -29.41
C GLU A 61 -17.55 10.06 -29.10
N GLY A 62 -17.79 11.08 -28.27
CA GLY A 62 -19.13 11.50 -27.85
C GLY A 62 -19.85 10.47 -26.94
N LYS A 63 -19.10 9.59 -26.29
CA LYS A 63 -19.63 8.54 -25.39
C LYS A 63 -19.78 9.06 -23.96
N GLU A 64 -20.59 8.34 -23.17
CA GLU A 64 -20.72 8.64 -21.74
C GLU A 64 -19.39 8.46 -21.00
N LEU A 65 -19.15 9.32 -20.01
CA LEU A 65 -17.90 9.35 -19.25
C LEU A 65 -17.79 8.13 -18.32
N PRO A 66 -16.57 7.61 -18.08
CA PRO A 66 -16.37 6.48 -17.18
C PRO A 66 -16.83 6.81 -15.76
N SER A 67 -17.66 5.93 -15.18
CA SER A 67 -18.20 6.06 -13.83
C SER A 67 -17.14 5.75 -12.76
N ILE A 68 -17.10 6.55 -11.70
CA ILE A 68 -16.19 6.32 -10.57
C ILE A 68 -16.84 5.28 -9.64
N THR A 69 -16.34 4.04 -9.66
CA THR A 69 -16.73 3.04 -8.67
C THR A 69 -16.03 3.33 -7.35
N LYS A 70 -16.81 3.62 -6.29
CA LYS A 70 -16.28 3.76 -4.94
C LYS A 70 -15.83 2.39 -4.43
N VAL A 71 -14.55 2.28 -4.08
CA VAL A 71 -14.04 1.06 -3.41
C VAL A 71 -14.56 1.07 -1.98
N GLU A 72 -15.36 0.06 -1.62
CA GLU A 72 -15.81 -0.13 -0.25
C GLU A 72 -14.65 -0.67 0.60
N THR A 73 -14.28 0.08 1.65
CA THR A 73 -13.32 -0.39 2.65
C THR A 73 -14.02 -1.39 3.56
N LYS A 74 -13.68 -2.68 3.44
CA LYS A 74 -14.15 -3.69 4.39
C LYS A 74 -13.43 -3.50 5.74
N PRO A 75 -14.14 -3.56 6.88
CA PRO A 75 -13.50 -3.51 8.19
C PRO A 75 -12.61 -4.75 8.36
N THR A 76 -11.32 -4.51 8.58
CA THR A 76 -10.34 -5.57 8.89
C THR A 76 -10.57 -6.07 10.30
N GLN A 77 -11.13 -7.28 10.43
CA GLN A 77 -11.19 -7.99 11.71
C GLN A 77 -9.84 -8.68 11.99
N ASP A 78 -9.41 -8.60 13.25
CA ASP A 78 -8.16 -9.13 13.83
C ASP A 78 -6.96 -9.30 12.87
N LEU A 79 -6.18 -8.23 12.75
CA LEU A 79 -4.95 -8.17 11.95
C LEU A 79 -3.97 -9.30 12.33
N MET A 80 -3.83 -9.67 13.60
CA MET A 80 -2.86 -10.70 14.00
C MET A 80 -3.30 -12.09 13.51
N ALA A 81 -4.59 -12.40 13.60
CA ALA A 81 -5.13 -13.65 13.07
C ALA A 81 -4.98 -13.70 11.54
N ALA A 82 -5.28 -12.60 10.85
CA ALA A 82 -5.12 -12.50 9.40
C ALA A 82 -3.65 -12.68 8.96
N LEU A 83 -2.70 -12.11 9.70
CA LEU A 83 -1.27 -12.23 9.41
C LEU A 83 -0.76 -13.67 9.60
N LYS A 84 -1.15 -14.34 10.70
CA LYS A 84 -0.81 -15.75 10.92
C LYS A 84 -1.37 -16.65 9.82
N ALA A 85 -2.62 -16.43 9.42
CA ALA A 85 -3.25 -17.19 8.33
C ALA A 85 -2.53 -16.98 6.98
N SER A 86 -2.12 -15.74 6.67
CA SER A 86 -1.37 -15.44 5.46
C SER A 86 0.00 -16.14 5.42
N LEU A 87 0.67 -16.26 6.57
CA LEU A 87 1.96 -16.94 6.67
C LEU A 87 1.84 -18.45 6.43
N GLU A 88 0.80 -19.09 6.98
CA GLU A 88 0.55 -20.52 6.75
C GLU A 88 0.13 -20.81 5.30
N ALA A 89 -0.66 -19.93 4.68
CA ALA A 89 -1.03 -20.04 3.28
C ALA A 89 0.18 -19.93 2.34
N ALA A 90 1.11 -19.00 2.61
CA ALA A 90 2.31 -18.79 1.79
C ALA A 90 3.34 -19.92 1.91
N LYS A 91 3.36 -20.67 3.01
CA LYS A 91 4.24 -21.85 3.20
C LYS A 91 3.72 -23.12 2.52
N ALA A 92 2.41 -23.19 2.21
CA ALA A 92 1.77 -24.36 1.62
C ALA A 92 1.78 -24.36 0.07
N SER A 93 2.38 -23.33 -0.53
CA SER A 93 2.55 -23.11 -1.98
C SER A 93 4.02 -23.06 -2.35
#